data_AF-A0AAE0SBH0-F1
#
_entry.id   AF-A0AAE0SBH0-F1
#
_cell.length_a   1.000
_cell.length_b   1.000
_cell.length_c   1.000
_cell.angle_alpha   90.00
_cell.angle_beta   90.00
_cell.angle_gamma   90.00
#
_symmetry.space_group_name_H-M   'P 1'
#
loop_
_entity.id
_entity.type
_entity.pdbx_description
1 polymer ?
#
loop_
_entity_poly.entity_id
_entity_poly.type
_entity_poly.pdbx_seq_one_letter_code
_entity_poly.pdbx_strand_id
1 'polypeptide(L)'
;MMTKAQNIDEFWFGTQYSQRCPPGSPASMELECFKPNSRVNDSLASRMFQSTFNPALVDRYLDVVFQVQAGQYSACGNTYVKDRIESLRVDPLTNQSLTPWDVKMMPTIKWNSNPGEYYMMFVYDVGYYIIHGIYINIQNNDFKNAEVIKPYRGALITTTLKNPYAFLIFKQNGTLRLTDEWRNKFNSTIAETVRLPEMVSSLSLIGPVALNWFVATGDPYAIQQMLTMRIMNLCPRLVTIAARNRNESFIPINTKLVVSVDVTFHPPPLTFKSCCTEYTYPHREVKLNPIGNGLIKAGQVRTGLTPFVTLTKVGLLGDANLENFSDKLYTLLCIDPDVPISSVGTKDNPLIHMMIININGSVSKGNTLVTYRGPMPPNDVPHTYYFLLYEQLMEMNTTTPSRYSPSTCSPAGRCLFNIRGFAADNNLTLVGTSWMLSEKDEYVRYAYIQSGRNETEMCGGVKGYAYPCPVAEAHLFGPCGFYLYISCLIMYLLMSL
;
A
#
# COMPACT_ATOMS: atom_id res chain seq x y z
N MET A 1 -7.65 -17.08 31.45
CA MET A 1 -8.31 -16.52 30.25
C MET A 1 -9.40 -15.53 30.64
N MET A 2 -10.43 -15.95 31.39
CA MET A 2 -11.54 -15.06 31.77
C MET A 2 -11.11 -13.80 32.53
N THR A 3 -10.09 -13.86 33.39
CA THR A 3 -9.49 -12.68 34.03
C THR A 3 -9.03 -11.63 33.02
N LYS A 4 -8.40 -12.05 31.91
CA LYS A 4 -7.97 -11.16 30.83
C LYS A 4 -9.16 -10.57 30.07
N ALA A 5 -10.21 -11.36 29.86
CA ALA A 5 -11.45 -10.86 29.23
C ALA A 5 -12.20 -9.84 30.10
N GLN A 6 -12.08 -9.92 31.42
CA GLN A 6 -12.71 -9.00 32.38
C GLN A 6 -11.87 -7.73 32.63
N ASN A 7 -10.58 -7.76 32.29
CA ASN A 7 -9.69 -6.61 32.43
C ASN A 7 -10.18 -5.44 31.54
N ILE A 8 -10.48 -4.32 32.18
CA ILE A 8 -11.02 -3.10 31.55
C ILE A 8 -9.94 -2.24 30.87
N ASP A 9 -8.67 -2.60 31.01
CA ASP A 9 -7.53 -1.90 30.40
C ASP A 9 -6.84 -2.73 29.30
N GLU A 10 -7.33 -3.95 29.05
CA GLU A 10 -6.70 -4.90 28.12
C GLU A 10 -6.81 -4.47 26.64
N PHE A 11 -7.94 -3.85 26.26
CA PHE A 11 -8.27 -3.58 24.87
C PHE A 11 -8.49 -2.10 24.61
N TRP A 12 -8.43 -1.72 23.33
CA TRP A 12 -8.45 -0.31 22.92
C TRP A 12 -9.70 0.46 23.33
N PHE A 13 -10.82 -0.24 23.51
CA PHE A 13 -12.12 0.31 23.90
C PHE A 13 -12.30 0.42 25.42
N GLY A 14 -11.26 0.11 26.20
CA GLY A 14 -11.24 0.13 27.67
C GLY A 14 -11.20 1.53 28.29
N THR A 15 -10.83 1.63 29.58
CA THR A 15 -10.90 2.90 30.33
C THR A 15 -10.01 4.00 29.77
N GLN A 16 -8.89 3.62 29.14
CA GLN A 16 -7.93 4.54 28.52
C GLN A 16 -8.41 5.11 27.17
N TYR A 17 -9.56 4.66 26.67
CA TYR A 17 -10.09 5.11 25.39
C TYR A 17 -10.32 6.63 25.34
N SER A 18 -10.92 7.21 26.38
CA SER A 18 -11.25 8.65 26.41
C SER A 18 -10.00 9.55 26.45
N GLN A 19 -8.91 9.06 27.03
CA GLN A 19 -7.61 9.76 27.02
C GLN A 19 -6.96 9.70 25.64
N ARG A 20 -7.04 8.56 24.96
CA ARG A 20 -6.51 8.39 23.60
C ARG A 20 -7.34 9.16 22.56
N CYS A 21 -8.65 9.20 22.74
CA CYS A 21 -9.63 9.70 21.80
C CYS A 21 -10.54 10.73 22.49
N PRO A 22 -10.05 11.96 22.69
CA PRO A 22 -10.80 13.00 23.38
C PRO A 22 -12.05 13.43 22.59
N PRO A 23 -13.10 13.94 23.27
CA PRO A 23 -14.31 14.43 22.63
C PRO A 23 -14.00 15.47 21.53
N GLY A 24 -14.62 15.31 20.36
CA GLY A 24 -14.38 16.19 19.20
C GLY A 24 -13.28 15.72 18.24
N SER A 25 -12.61 14.60 18.51
CA SER A 25 -11.72 13.96 17.54
C SER A 25 -12.51 13.58 16.27
N PRO A 26 -12.13 14.03 15.06
CA PRO A 26 -12.89 13.74 13.85
C PRO A 26 -12.89 12.22 13.58
N ALA A 27 -14.07 11.59 13.64
CA ALA A 27 -14.24 10.17 13.34
C ALA A 27 -13.74 9.79 11.92
N SER A 28 -13.68 10.76 11.01
CA SER A 28 -13.18 10.58 9.64
C SER A 28 -11.66 10.61 9.51
N MET A 29 -10.92 11.32 10.39
CA MET A 29 -9.46 11.48 10.28
C MET A 29 -8.70 10.56 11.23
N GLU A 30 -9.33 10.05 12.29
CA GLU A 30 -8.74 9.08 13.21
C GLU A 30 -9.65 7.87 13.38
N LEU A 31 -9.60 6.95 12.40
CA LEU A 31 -10.33 5.67 12.44
C LEU A 31 -10.03 4.84 13.70
N GLU A 32 -8.89 5.09 14.33
CA GLU A 32 -8.48 4.50 15.60
C GLU A 32 -9.37 4.97 16.78
N CYS A 33 -10.07 6.08 16.61
CA CYS A 33 -11.03 6.67 17.55
C CYS A 33 -12.50 6.45 17.15
N PHE A 34 -12.77 5.52 16.24
CA PHE A 34 -14.13 5.05 16.01
C PHE A 34 -14.49 3.97 17.04
N LYS A 35 -15.32 4.30 18.03
CA LYS A 35 -15.93 3.34 18.97
C LYS A 35 -17.41 3.19 18.64
N PRO A 36 -17.85 2.04 18.07
CA PRO A 36 -19.28 1.80 17.93
C PRO A 36 -19.89 1.66 19.32
N ASN A 37 -20.99 2.38 19.54
CA ASN A 37 -21.76 2.47 20.79
C ASN A 37 -21.16 3.37 21.90
N SER A 38 -22.03 4.14 22.57
CA SER A 38 -21.73 4.98 23.73
C SER A 38 -21.89 4.28 25.08
N ARG A 39 -22.37 3.02 25.12
CA ARG A 39 -22.48 2.24 26.36
C ARG A 39 -21.10 1.93 26.95
N VAL A 40 -21.00 1.99 28.28
CA VAL A 40 -19.79 1.68 29.06
C VAL A 40 -19.53 0.18 29.05
N ASN A 41 -18.96 -0.32 27.96
CA ASN A 41 -18.49 -1.70 27.82
C ASN A 41 -16.97 -1.68 27.58
N ASP A 42 -16.23 -1.65 28.70
CA ASP A 42 -14.78 -1.38 28.69
C ASP A 42 -13.93 -2.67 28.76
N SER A 43 -14.55 -3.85 28.81
CA SER A 43 -13.84 -5.13 28.77
C SER A 43 -14.42 -6.04 27.68
N LEU A 44 -13.66 -7.06 27.29
CA LEU A 44 -14.13 -8.05 26.32
C LEU A 44 -15.41 -8.72 26.83
N ALA A 45 -15.41 -9.13 28.10
CA ALA A 45 -16.54 -9.81 28.73
C ALA A 45 -17.81 -8.94 28.75
N SER A 46 -17.71 -7.65 29.12
CA SER A 46 -18.87 -6.76 29.13
C SER A 46 -19.38 -6.46 27.72
N ARG A 47 -18.51 -6.36 26.72
CA ARG A 47 -18.92 -6.23 25.32
C ARG A 47 -19.62 -7.46 24.78
N MET A 48 -19.19 -8.66 25.18
CA MET A 48 -19.84 -9.88 24.72
C MET A 48 -21.17 -10.14 25.42
N PHE A 49 -21.17 -10.09 26.75
CA PHE A 49 -22.25 -10.66 27.54
C PHE A 49 -23.01 -9.64 28.39
N GLN A 50 -22.57 -8.38 28.36
CA GLN A 50 -23.14 -7.30 29.19
C GLN A 50 -23.13 -7.74 30.67
N SER A 51 -24.27 -7.59 31.37
CA SER A 51 -24.42 -7.99 32.78
C SER A 51 -24.78 -9.48 32.98
N THR A 52 -24.97 -10.24 31.90
CA THR A 52 -25.59 -11.58 31.96
C THR A 52 -24.59 -12.73 31.90
N PHE A 53 -23.29 -12.44 31.95
CA PHE A 53 -22.27 -13.47 31.85
C PHE A 53 -22.17 -14.32 33.11
N ASN A 54 -22.31 -15.64 32.95
CA ASN A 54 -21.92 -16.59 33.98
C ASN A 54 -20.62 -17.33 33.54
N PRO A 55 -19.45 -16.97 34.07
CA PRO A 55 -18.19 -17.64 33.74
C PRO A 55 -18.20 -19.14 34.05
N ALA A 56 -19.02 -19.59 35.00
CA ALA A 56 -19.12 -21.01 35.35
C ALA A 56 -19.73 -21.87 34.22
N LEU A 57 -20.38 -21.26 33.23
CA LEU A 57 -20.91 -21.98 32.06
C LEU A 57 -19.83 -22.29 31.02
N VAL A 58 -18.70 -21.59 31.07
CA VAL A 58 -17.54 -21.88 30.20
C VAL A 58 -16.79 -23.05 30.81
N ASP A 59 -17.23 -24.24 30.43
CA ASP A 59 -16.60 -25.50 30.86
C ASP A 59 -15.26 -25.73 30.12
N ARG A 60 -15.09 -25.18 28.90
CA ARG A 60 -14.02 -25.58 27.98
C ARG A 60 -13.45 -24.44 27.12
N TYR A 61 -12.19 -24.58 26.71
CA TYR A 61 -11.55 -23.70 25.71
C TYR A 61 -11.65 -24.31 24.31
N LEU A 62 -11.89 -23.48 23.30
CA LEU A 62 -11.81 -23.92 21.90
C LEU A 62 -10.36 -24.06 21.46
N ASP A 63 -10.04 -25.17 20.80
CA ASP A 63 -8.82 -25.29 20.00
C ASP A 63 -9.07 -24.66 18.63
N VAL A 64 -8.45 -23.51 18.36
CA VAL A 64 -8.59 -22.76 17.11
C VAL A 64 -7.23 -22.68 16.45
N VAL A 65 -7.12 -23.22 15.24
CA VAL A 65 -5.86 -23.26 14.47
C VAL A 65 -6.09 -22.71 13.07
N PHE A 66 -5.45 -21.59 12.77
CA PHE A 66 -5.40 -21.02 11.43
C PHE A 66 -4.29 -21.68 10.61
N GLN A 67 -4.60 -22.00 9.35
CA GLN A 67 -3.61 -22.40 8.36
C GLN A 67 -3.30 -21.19 7.48
N VAL A 68 -2.22 -20.49 7.79
CA VAL A 68 -1.77 -19.34 7.02
C VAL A 68 -1.25 -19.84 5.68
N GLN A 69 -1.77 -19.28 4.59
CA GLN A 69 -1.32 -19.60 3.25
C GLN A 69 -0.15 -18.71 2.85
N ALA A 70 0.90 -19.33 2.31
CA ALA A 70 1.90 -18.61 1.54
C ALA A 70 1.24 -18.02 0.28
N GLY A 71 1.74 -16.89 -0.20
CA GLY A 71 1.22 -16.29 -1.42
C GLY A 71 1.61 -14.82 -1.58
N GLN A 72 1.13 -14.24 -2.66
CA GLN A 72 1.32 -12.83 -2.98
C GLN A 72 -0.04 -12.14 -3.12
N TYR A 73 -0.09 -10.87 -2.74
CA TYR A 73 -1.25 -10.03 -2.96
C TYR A 73 -0.84 -8.59 -3.23
N SER A 74 -1.65 -7.89 -4.02
CA SER A 74 -1.46 -6.48 -4.29
C SER A 74 -2.28 -5.64 -3.31
N ALA A 75 -1.69 -4.57 -2.79
CA ALA A 75 -2.39 -3.59 -1.97
C ALA A 75 -1.81 -2.20 -2.21
N CYS A 76 -2.67 -1.22 -2.51
CA CYS A 76 -2.29 0.18 -2.69
C CYS A 76 -1.12 0.40 -3.67
N GLY A 77 -1.13 -0.34 -4.79
CA GLY A 77 -0.09 -0.24 -5.83
C GLY A 77 1.20 -1.00 -5.53
N ASN A 78 1.32 -1.66 -4.37
CA ASN A 78 2.46 -2.50 -4.03
C ASN A 78 2.09 -3.99 -4.04
N THR A 79 3.09 -4.85 -4.27
CA THR A 79 2.96 -6.31 -4.10
C THR A 79 3.59 -6.73 -2.78
N TYR A 80 2.82 -7.47 -1.98
CA TYR A 80 3.23 -8.05 -0.71
C TYR A 80 3.36 -9.56 -0.88
N VAL A 81 4.39 -10.12 -0.24
CA VAL A 81 4.68 -11.56 -0.28
C VAL A 81 4.64 -12.10 1.14
N LYS A 82 3.99 -13.25 1.31
CA LYS A 82 4.00 -14.05 2.55
C LYS A 82 4.68 -15.38 2.22
N ASP A 83 5.91 -15.56 2.68
CA ASP A 83 6.80 -16.64 2.21
C ASP A 83 6.56 -18.01 2.83
N ARG A 84 5.68 -18.12 3.85
CA ARG A 84 5.53 -19.37 4.60
C ARG A 84 4.09 -19.76 4.86
N ILE A 85 3.87 -21.07 4.80
CA ILE A 85 2.70 -21.72 5.39
C ILE A 85 3.00 -21.88 6.88
N GLU A 86 2.09 -21.41 7.72
CA GLU A 86 2.26 -21.45 9.17
C GLU A 86 0.96 -21.93 9.81
N SER A 87 1.06 -22.89 10.73
CA SER A 87 -0.07 -23.35 11.54
C SER A 87 -0.11 -22.53 12.82
N LEU A 88 -1.01 -21.56 12.89
CA LEU A 88 -1.13 -20.63 14.02
C LEU A 88 -2.24 -21.09 14.96
N ARG A 89 -1.85 -21.66 16.10
CA ARG A 89 -2.77 -21.96 17.20
C ARG A 89 -3.07 -20.69 17.98
N VAL A 90 -4.34 -20.37 18.17
CA VAL A 90 -4.79 -19.21 18.91
C VAL A 90 -4.62 -19.44 20.41
N ASP A 91 -3.79 -18.62 21.06
CA ASP A 91 -3.67 -18.56 22.51
C ASP A 91 -4.01 -17.13 23.03
N PRO A 92 -5.18 -16.95 23.67
CA PRO A 92 -5.65 -15.66 24.17
C PRO A 92 -4.81 -15.12 25.34
N LEU A 93 -4.01 -15.96 26.00
CA LEU A 93 -3.14 -15.54 27.10
C LEU A 93 -1.87 -14.87 26.62
N THR A 94 -1.43 -15.17 25.40
CA THR A 94 -0.25 -14.56 24.80
C THR A 94 -0.52 -13.13 24.33
N ASN A 95 0.56 -12.40 24.02
CA ASN A 95 0.50 -11.09 23.39
C ASN A 95 0.55 -11.15 21.85
N GLN A 96 0.37 -12.35 21.28
CA GLN A 96 0.34 -12.57 19.84
C GLN A 96 -0.74 -11.73 19.18
N SER A 97 -0.38 -11.02 18.12
CA SER A 97 -1.32 -10.31 17.25
C SER A 97 -1.23 -10.91 15.87
N LEU A 98 -2.37 -11.31 15.33
CA LEU A 98 -2.50 -11.83 13.97
C LEU A 98 -2.79 -10.69 12.98
N THR A 99 -2.64 -10.95 11.69
CA THR A 99 -3.05 -10.02 10.64
C THR A 99 -4.30 -10.52 9.92
N PRO A 100 -5.13 -9.62 9.35
CA PRO A 100 -6.22 -9.97 8.45
C PRO A 100 -5.85 -11.02 7.40
N TRP A 101 -4.65 -10.96 6.80
CA TRP A 101 -4.18 -11.99 5.88
C TRP A 101 -4.04 -13.37 6.54
N ASP A 102 -3.49 -13.44 7.76
CA ASP A 102 -3.27 -14.70 8.48
C ASP A 102 -4.58 -15.41 8.82
N VAL A 103 -5.64 -14.63 9.08
CA VAL A 103 -6.95 -15.13 9.52
C VAL A 103 -8.04 -15.04 8.45
N LYS A 104 -7.68 -14.83 7.19
CA LYS A 104 -8.66 -14.65 6.10
C LYS A 104 -9.52 -15.90 5.85
N MET A 105 -8.98 -17.08 6.17
CA MET A 105 -9.61 -18.38 5.97
C MET A 105 -10.20 -18.91 7.29
N MET A 106 -11.29 -19.68 7.20
CA MET A 106 -11.88 -20.35 8.37
C MET A 106 -10.83 -21.26 9.04
N PRO A 107 -10.60 -21.14 10.35
CA PRO A 107 -9.67 -22.00 11.05
C PRO A 107 -10.26 -23.40 11.26
N THR A 108 -9.38 -24.35 11.60
CA THR A 108 -9.85 -25.59 12.24
C THR A 108 -10.27 -25.28 13.66
N ILE A 109 -11.48 -25.69 14.04
CA ILE A 109 -12.04 -25.45 15.36
C ILE A 109 -12.44 -26.79 15.97
N LYS A 110 -11.95 -27.08 17.17
CA LYS A 110 -12.33 -28.25 17.94
C LYS A 110 -12.66 -27.86 19.38
N TRP A 111 -13.64 -28.55 19.96
CA TRP A 111 -13.89 -28.56 21.39
C TRP A 111 -14.18 -29.99 21.82
N ASN A 112 -14.37 -30.23 23.10
CA ASN A 112 -14.91 -31.51 23.54
C ASN A 112 -16.43 -31.45 23.38
N SER A 113 -16.98 -32.02 22.31
CA SER A 113 -18.43 -32.12 22.05
C SER A 113 -18.96 -33.45 22.56
N ASN A 114 -20.17 -33.43 23.14
CA ASN A 114 -20.84 -34.68 23.47
C ASN A 114 -21.48 -35.29 22.21
N PRO A 115 -21.32 -36.60 21.97
CA PRO A 115 -21.96 -37.27 20.83
C PRO A 115 -23.49 -37.08 20.84
N GLY A 116 -24.06 -36.81 19.66
CA GLY A 116 -25.51 -36.64 19.48
C GLY A 116 -26.08 -35.28 19.91
N GLU A 117 -25.29 -34.42 20.57
CA GLU A 117 -25.69 -33.05 20.85
C GLU A 117 -25.48 -32.13 19.64
N TYR A 118 -26.25 -31.03 19.62
CA TYR A 118 -26.20 -30.02 18.58
C TYR A 118 -25.66 -28.71 19.14
N TYR A 119 -24.86 -28.01 18.34
CA TYR A 119 -24.21 -26.77 18.73
C TYR A 119 -24.39 -25.68 17.68
N MET A 120 -24.38 -24.44 18.16
CA MET A 120 -24.28 -23.22 17.37
C MET A 120 -22.91 -22.59 17.58
N MET A 121 -22.24 -22.21 16.49
CA MET A 121 -21.05 -21.36 16.53
C MET A 121 -21.39 -19.94 16.11
N PHE A 122 -20.96 -18.98 16.92
CA PHE A 122 -21.06 -17.55 16.63
C PHE A 122 -19.65 -16.92 16.65
N VAL A 123 -19.25 -16.34 15.52
CA VAL A 123 -17.96 -15.69 15.34
C VAL A 123 -18.19 -14.22 15.07
N TYR A 124 -17.58 -13.34 15.86
CA TYR A 124 -17.80 -11.91 15.68
C TYR A 124 -16.65 -11.05 16.21
N ASP A 125 -16.55 -9.86 15.63
CA ASP A 125 -15.68 -8.78 16.04
C ASP A 125 -16.27 -8.14 17.30
N VAL A 126 -15.59 -8.30 18.43
CA VAL A 126 -16.10 -7.79 19.72
C VAL A 126 -15.82 -6.29 19.86
N GLY A 127 -14.79 -5.78 19.19
CA GLY A 127 -14.46 -4.36 19.24
C GLY A 127 -15.42 -3.50 18.42
N TYR A 128 -15.80 -3.98 17.23
CA TYR A 128 -16.67 -3.24 16.32
C TYR A 128 -18.09 -3.78 16.20
N TYR A 129 -18.43 -4.85 16.93
CA TYR A 129 -19.72 -5.51 16.85
C TYR A 129 -20.09 -5.91 15.41
N ILE A 130 -19.23 -6.68 14.74
CA ILE A 130 -19.46 -7.16 13.37
C ILE A 130 -19.59 -8.68 13.37
N ILE A 131 -20.61 -9.23 12.71
CA ILE A 131 -20.81 -10.68 12.60
C ILE A 131 -19.89 -11.25 11.52
N HIS A 132 -18.99 -12.15 11.91
CA HIS A 132 -18.01 -12.80 11.04
C HIS A 132 -18.41 -14.22 10.63
N GLY A 133 -19.27 -14.92 11.37
CA GLY A 133 -19.74 -16.24 10.97
C GLY A 133 -20.79 -16.81 11.92
N ILE A 134 -21.75 -17.55 11.37
CA ILE A 134 -22.83 -18.20 12.11
C ILE A 134 -23.10 -19.57 11.49
N TYR A 135 -23.00 -20.60 12.33
CA TYR A 135 -23.23 -21.99 11.98
C TYR A 135 -24.13 -22.60 13.04
N ILE A 136 -25.16 -23.34 12.62
CA ILE A 136 -26.08 -24.02 13.53
C ILE A 136 -26.11 -25.51 13.23
N ASN A 137 -26.68 -26.29 14.15
CA ASN A 137 -26.84 -27.73 13.99
C ASN A 137 -25.50 -28.48 13.81
N ILE A 138 -24.42 -27.96 14.39
CA ILE A 138 -23.12 -28.63 14.35
C ILE A 138 -23.17 -29.85 15.27
N GLN A 139 -22.70 -31.00 14.79
CA GLN A 139 -22.63 -32.24 15.56
C GLN A 139 -21.23 -32.83 15.50
N ASN A 140 -20.82 -33.53 16.57
CA ASN A 140 -19.57 -34.30 16.61
C ASN A 140 -18.31 -33.51 16.19
N ASN A 141 -18.25 -32.21 16.52
CA ASN A 141 -17.19 -31.28 16.09
C ASN A 141 -16.98 -31.17 14.56
N ASP A 142 -17.97 -31.53 13.74
CA ASP A 142 -17.84 -31.51 12.29
C ASP A 142 -18.73 -30.42 11.66
N PHE A 143 -18.07 -29.44 11.04
CA PHE A 143 -18.74 -28.34 10.33
C PHE A 143 -19.27 -28.75 8.95
N LYS A 144 -18.90 -29.92 8.40
CA LYS A 144 -19.36 -30.36 7.07
C LYS A 144 -20.88 -30.47 6.97
N ASN A 145 -21.53 -30.88 8.05
CA ASN A 145 -22.98 -31.07 8.11
C ASN A 145 -23.72 -29.93 8.81
N ALA A 146 -23.00 -28.86 9.20
CA ALA A 146 -23.62 -27.71 9.84
C ALA A 146 -24.44 -26.89 8.83
N GLU A 147 -25.58 -26.33 9.26
CA GLU A 147 -26.28 -25.34 8.47
C GLU A 147 -25.52 -24.01 8.57
N VAL A 148 -25.00 -23.54 7.43
CA VAL A 148 -24.25 -22.29 7.33
C VAL A 148 -25.23 -21.14 7.14
N ILE A 149 -25.45 -20.37 8.21
CA ILE A 149 -26.31 -19.18 8.16
C ILE A 149 -25.53 -17.99 7.62
N LYS A 150 -24.29 -17.83 8.10
CA LYS A 150 -23.35 -16.83 7.59
C LYS A 150 -21.97 -17.45 7.55
N PRO A 151 -21.35 -17.60 6.37
CA PRO A 151 -20.03 -18.19 6.27
C PRO A 151 -18.99 -17.32 6.98
N TYR A 152 -17.95 -17.95 7.52
CA TYR A 152 -16.82 -17.27 8.11
C TYR A 152 -16.22 -16.25 7.13
N ARG A 153 -16.04 -15.03 7.62
CA ARG A 153 -15.22 -13.99 6.99
C ARG A 153 -14.07 -13.67 7.94
N GLY A 154 -12.85 -13.57 7.40
CA GLY A 154 -11.69 -13.16 8.19
C GLY A 154 -11.82 -11.74 8.74
N ALA A 155 -10.92 -11.39 9.65
CA ALA A 155 -10.81 -10.02 10.16
C ALA A 155 -10.59 -9.03 9.00
N LEU A 156 -11.21 -7.85 9.08
CA LEU A 156 -11.01 -6.74 8.14
C LEU A 156 -10.67 -5.44 8.87
N ILE A 157 -10.10 -5.56 10.07
CA ILE A 157 -9.59 -4.41 10.81
C ILE A 157 -8.49 -3.72 10.02
N THR A 158 -8.57 -2.40 9.92
CA THR A 158 -7.56 -1.60 9.24
C THR A 158 -6.66 -0.86 10.23
N THR A 159 -7.08 -0.66 11.48
CA THR A 159 -6.35 0.11 12.51
C THR A 159 -5.12 -0.63 13.04
N THR A 160 -4.17 0.09 13.66
CA THR A 160 -3.02 -0.53 14.36
C THR A 160 -3.38 -0.96 15.78
N LEU A 161 -4.59 -0.64 16.22
CA LEU A 161 -5.11 -1.05 17.51
C LEU A 161 -5.46 -2.54 17.47
N LYS A 162 -5.02 -3.25 18.51
CA LYS A 162 -5.28 -4.66 18.73
C LYS A 162 -6.77 -4.92 18.93
N ASN A 163 -7.43 -5.49 17.93
CA ASN A 163 -8.87 -5.73 17.94
C ASN A 163 -9.21 -7.21 18.18
N PRO A 164 -10.07 -7.54 19.16
CA PRO A 164 -10.42 -8.92 19.49
C PRO A 164 -11.58 -9.49 18.66
N TYR A 165 -11.44 -10.75 18.26
CA TYR A 165 -12.43 -11.55 17.53
C TYR A 165 -12.71 -12.83 18.30
N ALA A 166 -13.97 -13.06 18.68
CA ALA A 166 -14.36 -14.18 19.52
C ALA A 166 -15.05 -15.29 18.71
N PHE A 167 -14.74 -16.54 19.08
CA PHE A 167 -15.46 -17.75 18.71
C PHE A 167 -16.23 -18.22 19.95
N LEU A 168 -17.55 -18.34 19.82
CA LEU A 168 -18.43 -18.78 20.89
C LEU A 168 -19.21 -20.02 20.44
N ILE A 169 -19.23 -21.07 21.27
CA ILE A 169 -20.06 -22.26 21.07
C ILE A 169 -21.19 -22.26 22.09
N PHE A 170 -22.42 -22.41 21.59
CA PHE A 170 -23.62 -22.59 22.40
C PHE A 170 -24.22 -23.97 22.14
N LYS A 171 -24.67 -24.66 23.18
CA LYS A 171 -25.41 -25.91 23.07
C LYS A 171 -26.87 -25.62 22.71
N GLN A 172 -27.41 -26.38 21.76
CA GLN A 172 -28.81 -26.32 21.34
C GLN A 172 -29.63 -27.43 22.00
N ASN A 173 -30.93 -27.18 22.20
CA ASN A 173 -31.89 -28.20 22.60
C ASN A 173 -32.41 -28.98 21.37
N GLY A 174 -31.53 -29.76 20.74
CA GLY A 174 -31.81 -30.46 19.49
C GLY A 174 -31.51 -29.63 18.22
N THR A 175 -32.13 -30.01 17.10
CA THR A 175 -31.99 -29.28 15.83
C THR A 175 -32.68 -27.93 15.92
N LEU A 176 -31.93 -26.86 15.68
CA LEU A 176 -32.41 -25.50 15.61
C LEU A 176 -32.93 -25.19 14.21
N ARG A 177 -34.13 -24.62 14.14
CA ARG A 177 -34.69 -24.03 12.91
C ARG A 177 -34.93 -22.56 13.17
N LEU A 178 -34.27 -21.70 12.41
CA LEU A 178 -34.41 -20.25 12.59
C LEU A 178 -35.72 -19.74 12.00
N THR A 179 -36.35 -18.83 12.73
CA THR A 179 -37.46 -18.02 12.22
C THR A 179 -36.95 -16.99 11.20
N ASP A 180 -37.85 -16.44 10.39
CA ASP A 180 -37.51 -15.37 9.43
C ASP A 180 -36.93 -14.14 10.14
N GLU A 181 -37.43 -13.82 11.34
CA GLU A 181 -36.88 -12.75 12.17
C GLU A 181 -35.38 -12.97 12.47
N TRP A 182 -35.02 -14.17 12.93
CA TRP A 182 -33.63 -14.48 13.24
C TRP A 182 -32.75 -14.57 12.01
N ARG A 183 -33.26 -15.09 10.89
CA ARG A 183 -32.55 -15.07 9.61
C ARG A 183 -32.28 -13.63 9.17
N ASN A 184 -33.24 -12.73 9.31
CA ASN A 184 -33.08 -11.31 9.00
C ASN A 184 -32.05 -10.62 9.91
N LYS A 185 -32.11 -10.87 11.23
CA LYS A 185 -31.11 -10.35 12.18
C LYS A 185 -29.70 -10.85 11.83
N PHE A 186 -29.54 -12.13 11.49
CA PHE A 186 -28.25 -12.71 11.12
C PHE A 186 -27.73 -12.29 9.74
N ASN A 187 -28.61 -11.87 8.83
CA ASN A 187 -28.20 -11.31 7.55
C ASN A 187 -27.57 -9.92 7.70
N SER A 188 -27.87 -9.20 8.79
CA SER A 188 -27.15 -7.96 9.13
C SER A 188 -25.65 -8.20 9.29
N THR A 189 -24.85 -7.20 8.92
CA THR A 189 -23.41 -7.22 9.18
C THR A 189 -23.08 -6.76 10.60
N ILE A 190 -23.91 -5.89 11.15
CA ILE A 190 -23.69 -5.27 12.47
C ILE A 190 -24.30 -6.17 13.55
N ALA A 191 -23.45 -6.74 14.39
CA ALA A 191 -23.81 -7.57 15.53
C ALA A 191 -24.57 -6.80 16.62
N GLU A 192 -24.59 -5.46 16.63
CA GLU A 192 -25.48 -4.70 17.55
C GLU A 192 -26.96 -5.05 17.34
N THR A 193 -27.34 -5.49 16.13
CA THR A 193 -28.68 -6.03 15.84
C THR A 193 -28.93 -7.40 16.48
N VAL A 194 -27.88 -8.06 16.98
CA VAL A 194 -27.87 -9.37 17.63
C VAL A 194 -27.25 -9.24 19.02
N ARG A 195 -28.08 -8.94 20.01
CA ARG A 195 -27.62 -8.99 21.41
C ARG A 195 -27.48 -10.45 21.85
N LEU A 196 -26.27 -10.87 22.22
CA LEU A 196 -26.02 -12.25 22.66
C LEU A 196 -26.99 -12.74 23.75
N PRO A 197 -27.33 -11.96 24.80
CA PRO A 197 -28.28 -12.43 25.81
C PRO A 197 -29.68 -12.70 25.27
N GLU A 198 -30.14 -11.87 24.32
CA GLU A 198 -31.42 -12.02 23.62
C GLU A 198 -31.42 -13.23 22.68
N MET A 199 -30.31 -13.43 21.97
CA MET A 199 -30.11 -14.60 21.11
C MET A 199 -30.14 -15.89 21.92
N VAL A 200 -29.42 -15.93 23.04
CA VAL A 200 -29.36 -17.11 23.90
C VAL A 200 -30.75 -17.46 24.46
N SER A 201 -31.49 -16.47 24.96
CA SER A 201 -32.82 -16.72 25.54
C SER A 201 -33.86 -17.11 24.49
N SER A 202 -33.97 -16.36 23.40
CA SER A 202 -35.00 -16.59 22.37
C SER A 202 -34.80 -17.88 21.57
N LEU A 203 -33.55 -18.29 21.34
CA LEU A 203 -33.22 -19.53 20.64
C LEU A 203 -33.06 -20.73 21.60
N SER A 204 -33.37 -20.54 22.90
CA SER A 204 -33.24 -21.57 23.94
C SER A 204 -31.86 -22.25 23.96
N LEU A 205 -30.81 -21.44 23.80
CA LEU A 205 -29.42 -21.90 23.81
C LEU A 205 -28.89 -21.98 25.23
N ILE A 206 -27.92 -22.86 25.45
CA ILE A 206 -27.16 -22.98 26.70
C ILE A 206 -25.72 -22.59 26.40
N GLY A 207 -25.17 -21.59 27.11
CA GLY A 207 -23.76 -21.25 27.02
C GLY A 207 -23.42 -19.74 27.04
N PRO A 208 -22.22 -19.36 26.56
CA PRO A 208 -21.31 -20.22 25.77
C PRO A 208 -20.70 -21.35 26.61
N VAL A 209 -20.72 -22.57 26.07
CA VAL A 209 -20.14 -23.78 26.70
C VAL A 209 -18.66 -23.94 26.36
N ALA A 210 -18.21 -23.30 25.29
CA ALA A 210 -16.80 -23.17 24.94
C ALA A 210 -16.54 -21.84 24.23
N LEU A 211 -15.36 -21.27 24.44
CA LEU A 211 -14.94 -20.04 23.77
C LEU A 211 -13.42 -19.97 23.53
N ASN A 212 -13.03 -19.15 22.55
CA ASN A 212 -11.66 -18.67 22.31
C ASN A 212 -11.72 -17.34 21.57
N TRP A 213 -10.68 -16.51 21.67
CA TRP A 213 -10.55 -15.29 20.89
C TRP A 213 -9.12 -15.10 20.43
N PHE A 214 -8.96 -14.51 19.24
CA PHE A 214 -7.68 -13.99 18.80
C PHE A 214 -7.75 -12.47 18.75
N VAL A 215 -6.57 -11.86 18.63
CA VAL A 215 -6.43 -10.41 18.48
C VAL A 215 -5.77 -10.16 17.14
N ALA A 216 -6.28 -9.20 16.38
CA ALA A 216 -5.70 -8.81 15.11
C ALA A 216 -5.44 -7.30 15.02
N THR A 217 -4.41 -6.96 14.27
CA THR A 217 -4.07 -5.59 13.89
C THR A 217 -4.09 -5.49 12.37
N GLY A 218 -4.50 -4.34 11.85
CA GLY A 218 -4.67 -4.14 10.42
C GLY A 218 -3.37 -4.26 9.64
N ASP A 219 -3.50 -4.76 8.43
CA ASP A 219 -2.43 -4.97 7.47
C ASP A 219 -2.80 -4.36 6.10
N PRO A 220 -1.87 -4.36 5.13
CA PRO A 220 -2.17 -3.89 3.78
C PRO A 220 -3.30 -4.66 3.09
N TYR A 221 -3.50 -5.94 3.43
CA TYR A 221 -4.56 -6.74 2.84
C TYR A 221 -5.94 -6.18 3.21
N ALA A 222 -6.21 -5.93 4.49
CA ALA A 222 -7.49 -5.34 4.92
C ALA A 222 -7.73 -3.95 4.31
N ILE A 223 -6.67 -3.12 4.23
CA ILE A 223 -6.75 -1.81 3.57
C ILE A 223 -7.15 -1.97 2.09
N GLN A 224 -6.56 -2.92 1.37
CA GLN A 224 -6.95 -3.19 -0.01
C GLN A 224 -8.37 -3.73 -0.12
N GLN A 225 -8.80 -4.62 0.78
CA GLN A 225 -10.17 -5.15 0.76
C GLN A 225 -11.19 -4.02 0.94
N MET A 226 -10.94 -3.05 1.83
CA MET A 226 -11.78 -1.87 1.98
C MET A 226 -11.88 -1.02 0.71
N LEU A 227 -10.77 -0.87 -0.01
CA LEU A 227 -10.73 -0.16 -1.29
C LEU A 227 -11.52 -0.92 -2.37
N THR A 228 -11.29 -2.23 -2.49
CA THR A 228 -11.95 -3.12 -3.46
C THR A 228 -13.46 -3.18 -3.23
N MET A 229 -13.91 -3.24 -1.97
CA MET A 229 -15.32 -3.21 -1.59
C MET A 229 -15.97 -1.82 -1.71
N ARG A 230 -15.22 -0.80 -2.16
CA ARG A 230 -15.70 0.58 -2.28
C ARG A 230 -16.19 1.16 -0.95
N ILE A 231 -15.55 0.81 0.16
CA ILE A 231 -15.88 1.33 1.49
C ILE A 231 -15.05 2.57 1.80
N MET A 232 -13.72 2.47 1.69
CA MET A 232 -12.83 3.54 2.11
C MET A 232 -11.44 3.46 1.46
N ASN A 233 -10.85 4.62 1.19
CA ASN A 233 -9.46 4.75 0.76
C ASN A 233 -8.56 4.99 1.99
N LEU A 234 -7.67 4.03 2.28
CA LEU A 234 -6.67 4.12 3.35
C LEU A 234 -5.23 3.96 2.87
N CYS A 235 -4.99 3.99 1.56
CA CYS A 235 -3.65 3.90 1.00
C CYS A 235 -2.67 4.98 1.50
N PRO A 236 -3.08 6.25 1.76
CA PRO A 236 -2.17 7.27 2.31
C PRO A 236 -1.50 6.86 3.62
N ARG A 237 -2.12 5.96 4.39
CA ARG A 237 -1.56 5.46 5.65
C ARG A 237 -0.39 4.51 5.43
N LEU A 238 -0.46 3.63 4.43
CA LEU A 238 0.66 2.75 4.08
C LEU A 238 1.85 3.58 3.57
N VAL A 239 1.57 4.60 2.76
CA VAL A 239 2.58 5.56 2.32
C VAL A 239 3.15 6.36 3.49
N THR A 240 2.34 6.75 4.48
CA THR A 240 2.81 7.43 5.70
C THR A 240 3.84 6.57 6.44
N ILE A 241 3.54 5.28 6.63
CA ILE A 241 4.45 4.34 7.31
C ILE A 241 5.76 4.22 6.51
N ALA A 242 5.65 4.00 5.19
CA ALA A 242 6.82 3.90 4.32
C ALA A 242 7.67 5.19 4.35
N ALA A 243 7.05 6.36 4.29
CA ALA A 243 7.72 7.66 4.28
C ALA A 243 8.49 7.91 5.59
N ARG A 244 7.87 7.63 6.75
CA ARG A 244 8.52 7.78 8.07
C ARG A 244 9.74 6.86 8.21
N ASN A 245 9.67 5.63 7.69
CA ASN A 245 10.78 4.69 7.74
C ASN A 245 12.01 5.13 6.94
N ARG A 246 11.85 6.06 5.99
CA ARG A 246 12.97 6.62 5.23
C ARG A 246 13.77 7.67 6.01
N ASN A 247 13.20 8.22 7.08
CA ASN A 247 13.86 9.16 7.99
C ASN A 247 14.48 10.36 7.26
N GLU A 248 13.76 10.90 6.26
CA GLU A 248 14.21 12.07 5.52
C GLU A 248 13.97 13.36 6.28
N SER A 249 14.91 14.29 6.12
CA SER A 249 14.93 15.52 6.90
C SER A 249 13.76 16.47 6.58
N PHE A 250 13.17 16.35 5.39
CA PHE A 250 12.00 17.10 4.91
C PHE A 250 10.66 16.38 5.15
N ILE A 251 10.67 15.21 5.79
CA ILE A 251 9.47 14.47 6.19
C ILE A 251 9.37 14.52 7.72
N PRO A 252 8.46 15.35 8.30
CA PRO A 252 8.29 15.41 9.76
C PRO A 252 8.01 14.05 10.39
N ILE A 253 8.55 13.80 11.59
CA ILE A 253 8.39 12.52 12.32
C ILE A 253 6.91 12.21 12.60
N ASN A 254 6.12 13.25 12.87
CA ASN A 254 4.69 13.16 13.15
C ASN A 254 3.80 13.25 11.89
N THR A 255 4.37 13.25 10.68
CA THR A 255 3.62 13.39 9.41
C THR A 255 2.46 12.40 9.33
N LYS A 256 1.24 12.88 9.09
CA LYS A 256 0.06 12.07 8.79
C LYS A 256 -0.39 12.42 7.36
N LEU A 257 -0.10 11.57 6.38
CA LEU A 257 -0.52 11.83 5.00
C LEU A 257 -2.00 11.50 4.87
N VAL A 258 -2.73 12.42 4.26
CA VAL A 258 -4.19 12.35 4.05
C VAL A 258 -4.55 12.34 2.56
N VAL A 259 -3.55 12.38 1.67
CA VAL A 259 -3.72 12.38 0.21
C VAL A 259 -2.81 11.33 -0.42
N SER A 260 -3.38 10.48 -1.27
CA SER A 260 -2.65 9.62 -2.20
C SER A 260 -2.12 10.49 -3.34
N VAL A 261 -0.83 10.38 -3.64
CA VAL A 261 -0.19 11.04 -4.79
C VAL A 261 0.18 9.95 -5.80
N ASP A 262 -0.76 9.64 -6.69
CA ASP A 262 -0.54 8.62 -7.73
C ASP A 262 0.15 9.26 -8.94
N VAL A 263 1.43 8.97 -9.11
CA VAL A 263 2.24 9.49 -10.22
C VAL A 263 2.43 8.40 -11.26
N THR A 264 2.09 8.72 -12.50
CA THR A 264 2.16 7.81 -13.65
C THR A 264 2.84 8.50 -14.83
N PHE A 265 3.70 7.77 -15.53
CA PHE A 265 4.31 8.21 -16.78
C PHE A 265 3.83 7.33 -17.93
N HIS A 266 3.63 7.94 -19.10
CA HIS A 266 3.29 7.26 -20.36
C HIS A 266 4.37 7.53 -21.41
N PRO A 267 5.61 7.01 -21.23
CA PRO A 267 6.68 7.18 -22.21
C PRO A 267 6.28 6.61 -23.58
N PRO A 268 6.40 7.40 -24.67
CA PRO A 268 6.35 6.84 -26.02
C PRO A 268 7.57 5.94 -26.26
N PRO A 269 7.50 5.03 -27.25
CA PRO A 269 8.65 4.22 -27.63
C PRO A 269 9.87 5.08 -27.93
N LEU A 270 11.05 4.59 -27.55
CA LEU A 270 12.31 5.30 -27.72
C LEU A 270 13.37 4.32 -28.21
N THR A 271 14.04 4.67 -29.30
CA THR A 271 15.23 3.95 -29.79
C THR A 271 16.41 4.90 -29.78
N PHE A 272 17.54 4.44 -29.22
CA PHE A 272 18.75 5.25 -29.12
C PHE A 272 19.99 4.36 -29.07
N LYS A 273 21.13 4.90 -29.53
CA LYS A 273 22.42 4.22 -29.47
C LYS A 273 23.21 4.75 -28.28
N SER A 274 23.69 3.85 -27.42
CA SER A 274 24.49 4.16 -26.22
C SER A 274 25.61 3.15 -26.11
N CYS A 275 26.86 3.61 -26.01
CA CYS A 275 28.02 2.74 -25.83
C CYS A 275 28.07 1.58 -26.84
N CYS A 276 27.97 1.92 -28.13
CA CYS A 276 27.96 0.99 -29.28
C CYS A 276 26.76 0.04 -29.39
N THR A 277 25.81 0.08 -28.45
CA THR A 277 24.62 -0.78 -28.46
C THR A 277 23.38 0.05 -28.76
N GLU A 278 22.49 -0.48 -29.62
CA GLU A 278 21.17 0.10 -29.82
C GLU A 278 20.20 -0.45 -28.78
N TYR A 279 19.48 0.45 -28.11
CA TYR A 279 18.47 0.12 -27.12
C TYR A 279 17.11 0.57 -27.61
N THR A 280 16.10 -0.28 -27.41
CA THR A 280 14.70 0.04 -27.70
C THR A 280 13.88 -0.08 -26.42
N TYR A 281 13.29 1.03 -25.99
CA TYR A 281 12.33 1.06 -24.90
C TYR A 281 10.93 1.10 -25.53
N PRO A 282 10.08 0.07 -25.32
CA PRO A 282 8.72 0.09 -25.84
C PRO A 282 7.85 1.10 -25.08
N HIS A 283 6.70 1.44 -25.67
CA HIS A 283 5.65 2.15 -24.93
C HIS A 283 5.23 1.34 -23.71
N ARG A 284 5.13 2.00 -22.56
CA ARG A 284 4.71 1.37 -21.30
C ARG A 284 4.10 2.41 -20.36
N GLU A 285 3.09 2.01 -19.59
CA GLU A 285 2.67 2.79 -18.42
C GLU A 285 3.60 2.49 -17.23
N VAL A 286 4.18 3.53 -16.64
CA VAL A 286 5.07 3.44 -15.49
C VAL A 286 4.42 4.17 -14.32
N LYS A 287 3.78 3.40 -13.43
CA LYS A 287 3.21 3.88 -12.19
C LYS A 287 4.24 3.80 -11.06
N LEU A 288 4.39 4.87 -10.30
CA LEU A 288 5.29 4.87 -9.14
C LEU A 288 4.74 3.99 -8.02
N ASN A 289 5.64 3.31 -7.32
CA ASN A 289 5.32 2.48 -6.15
C ASN A 289 6.18 2.95 -4.96
N PRO A 290 5.71 3.92 -4.15
CA PRO A 290 6.48 4.43 -3.02
C PRO A 290 6.65 3.38 -1.91
N ILE A 291 5.75 2.40 -1.80
CA ILE A 291 5.82 1.40 -0.73
C ILE A 291 6.88 0.34 -1.04
N GLY A 292 7.03 -0.03 -2.32
CA GLY A 292 8.03 -0.96 -2.79
C GLY A 292 9.42 -0.34 -2.96
N ASN A 293 10.40 -1.18 -3.28
CA ASN A 293 11.80 -0.80 -3.52
C ASN A 293 12.24 -1.03 -4.98
N GLY A 294 11.29 -1.18 -5.91
CA GLY A 294 11.58 -1.43 -7.32
C GLY A 294 12.28 -0.25 -8.00
N LEU A 295 13.29 -0.56 -8.82
CA LEU A 295 13.98 0.43 -9.65
C LEU A 295 13.17 0.76 -10.90
N ILE A 296 13.11 2.03 -11.26
CA ILE A 296 12.55 2.54 -12.51
C ILE A 296 13.69 3.01 -13.41
N LYS A 297 13.70 2.58 -14.66
CA LYS A 297 14.67 3.03 -15.66
C LYS A 297 14.49 4.53 -15.90
N ALA A 298 15.56 5.30 -15.71
CA ALA A 298 15.59 6.74 -15.94
C ALA A 298 15.06 7.12 -17.32
N GLY A 299 15.36 6.33 -18.36
CA GLY A 299 14.82 6.55 -19.71
C GLY A 299 13.29 6.45 -19.82
N GLN A 300 12.61 5.72 -18.92
CA GLN A 300 11.15 5.61 -18.89
C GLN A 300 10.46 6.79 -18.19
N VAL A 301 11.22 7.56 -17.40
CA VAL A 301 10.76 8.74 -16.65
C VAL A 301 11.62 9.97 -17.00
N ARG A 302 12.15 9.99 -18.22
CA ARG A 302 13.15 10.96 -18.70
C ARG A 302 12.63 12.39 -18.80
N THR A 303 13.57 13.34 -18.85
CA THR A 303 13.31 14.73 -19.26
C THR A 303 12.61 14.75 -20.63
N GLY A 304 11.58 15.60 -20.76
CA GLY A 304 10.72 15.67 -21.94
C GLY A 304 9.39 14.91 -21.79
N LEU A 305 9.23 14.12 -20.72
CA LEU A 305 7.94 13.57 -20.32
C LEU A 305 7.25 14.50 -19.30
N THR A 306 5.93 14.40 -19.21
CA THR A 306 5.13 15.06 -18.17
C THR A 306 4.53 13.99 -17.26
N PRO A 307 4.81 14.01 -15.94
CA PRO A 307 4.16 13.09 -15.01
C PRO A 307 2.65 13.39 -14.95
N PHE A 308 1.84 12.36 -15.15
CA PHE A 308 0.42 12.41 -14.85
C PHE A 308 0.21 12.14 -13.36
N VAL A 309 -0.39 13.10 -12.66
CA VAL A 309 -0.56 13.03 -11.19
C VAL A 309 -2.04 13.08 -10.85
N THR A 310 -2.52 12.03 -10.18
CA THR A 310 -3.87 11.96 -9.61
C THR A 310 -3.77 12.06 -8.10
N LEU A 311 -4.70 12.83 -7.52
CA LEU A 311 -4.79 13.05 -6.10
C LEU A 311 -6.09 12.43 -5.58
N THR A 312 -6.03 11.74 -4.44
CA THR A 312 -7.23 11.17 -3.80
C THR A 312 -7.10 11.27 -2.29
N LYS A 313 -8.07 11.90 -1.63
CA LYS A 313 -8.09 12.05 -0.16
C LYS A 313 -8.30 10.69 0.51
N VAL A 314 -7.84 10.56 1.75
CA VAL A 314 -8.26 9.49 2.67
C VAL A 314 -9.73 9.69 3.02
N GLY A 315 -10.51 8.62 3.14
CA GLY A 315 -11.92 8.75 3.50
C GLY A 315 -12.81 7.66 2.93
N LEU A 316 -14.12 7.84 3.11
CA LEU A 316 -15.15 6.93 2.59
C LEU A 316 -15.25 7.07 1.07
N LEU A 317 -15.26 5.94 0.38
CA LEU A 317 -15.45 5.91 -1.07
C LEU A 317 -16.92 6.21 -1.38
N GLY A 318 -17.16 7.07 -2.38
CA GLY A 318 -18.50 7.61 -2.68
C GLY A 318 -18.73 9.01 -2.10
N ASP A 319 -17.86 9.52 -1.23
CA ASP A 319 -17.82 10.95 -0.91
C ASP A 319 -17.39 11.74 -2.14
N ALA A 320 -18.26 12.65 -2.61
CA ALA A 320 -17.99 13.52 -3.75
C ALA A 320 -16.74 14.40 -3.55
N ASN A 321 -16.29 14.58 -2.30
CA ASN A 321 -15.12 15.38 -1.98
C ASN A 321 -13.80 14.60 -2.04
N LEU A 322 -13.82 13.28 -2.20
CA LEU A 322 -12.60 12.45 -2.14
C LEU A 322 -11.60 12.79 -3.26
N GLU A 323 -12.11 13.19 -4.42
CA GLU A 323 -11.34 13.62 -5.59
C GLU A 323 -11.47 15.13 -5.86
N ASN A 324 -12.21 15.85 -5.01
CA ASN A 324 -12.33 17.30 -5.14
C ASN A 324 -11.18 17.98 -4.38
N PHE A 325 -10.30 18.63 -5.14
CA PHE A 325 -9.18 19.43 -4.61
C PHE A 325 -9.34 20.91 -4.96
N SER A 326 -10.56 21.35 -5.29
CA SER A 326 -10.85 22.75 -5.66
C SER A 326 -11.18 23.63 -4.44
N ASP A 327 -11.32 23.03 -3.27
CA ASP A 327 -11.59 23.69 -1.98
C ASP A 327 -10.35 24.34 -1.35
N LYS A 328 -9.16 23.94 -1.79
CA LYS A 328 -7.87 24.41 -1.27
C LYS A 328 -6.87 24.64 -2.40
N LEU A 329 -5.70 25.13 -2.03
CA LEU A 329 -4.55 25.25 -2.91
C LEU A 329 -3.46 24.28 -2.48
N TYR A 330 -2.73 23.75 -3.47
CA TYR A 330 -1.66 22.80 -3.24
C TYR A 330 -0.39 23.14 -4.02
N THR A 331 0.75 22.72 -3.47
CA THR A 331 2.05 22.74 -4.15
C THR A 331 2.56 21.32 -4.31
N LEU A 332 2.97 20.98 -5.54
CA LEU A 332 3.62 19.72 -5.86
C LEU A 332 5.10 19.96 -6.21
N LEU A 333 6.01 19.34 -5.44
CA LEU A 333 7.44 19.35 -5.70
C LEU A 333 7.90 17.98 -6.20
N CYS A 334 8.89 17.95 -7.09
CA CYS A 334 9.73 16.76 -7.31
C CYS A 334 11.17 17.11 -6.92
N ILE A 335 11.78 16.34 -6.02
CA ILE A 335 13.13 16.59 -5.49
C ILE A 335 14.01 15.34 -5.51
N ASP A 336 15.33 15.55 -5.58
CA ASP A 336 16.39 14.54 -5.48
C ASP A 336 17.33 14.92 -4.30
N PRO A 337 17.27 14.22 -3.17
CA PRO A 337 18.18 14.43 -2.03
C PRO A 337 19.47 13.60 -2.12
N ASP A 338 19.58 12.68 -3.09
CA ASP A 338 20.65 11.69 -3.21
C ASP A 338 21.79 12.17 -4.12
N VAL A 339 21.88 13.48 -4.37
CA VAL A 339 22.89 14.09 -5.22
C VAL A 339 24.29 13.88 -4.62
N PRO A 340 25.24 13.23 -5.33
CA PRO A 340 26.56 12.95 -4.77
C PRO A 340 27.49 14.17 -4.77
N ILE A 341 27.09 15.25 -5.43
CA ILE A 341 27.85 16.50 -5.51
C ILE A 341 27.21 17.51 -4.56
N SER A 342 27.85 17.75 -3.41
CA SER A 342 27.31 18.61 -2.35
C SER A 342 27.10 20.07 -2.74
N SER A 343 27.76 20.56 -3.80
CA SER A 343 27.51 21.90 -4.37
C SER A 343 26.26 21.97 -5.25
N VAL A 344 25.65 20.82 -5.59
CA VAL A 344 24.43 20.71 -6.40
C VAL A 344 23.24 20.35 -5.51
N GLY A 345 23.40 19.43 -4.57
CA GLY A 345 22.33 19.03 -3.65
C GLY A 345 22.84 18.25 -2.45
N THR A 346 22.07 18.27 -1.37
CA THR A 346 22.28 17.47 -0.16
C THR A 346 20.94 16.93 0.35
N LYS A 347 20.97 16.07 1.36
CA LYS A 347 19.73 15.57 2.01
C LYS A 347 18.84 16.70 2.56
N ASP A 348 19.45 17.75 3.11
CA ASP A 348 18.74 18.89 3.68
C ASP A 348 18.37 19.96 2.65
N ASN A 349 19.14 20.05 1.57
CA ASN A 349 18.95 21.02 0.49
C ASN A 349 18.97 20.28 -0.86
N PRO A 350 17.90 19.56 -1.21
CA PRO A 350 17.88 18.68 -2.38
C PRO A 350 17.93 19.45 -3.70
N LEU A 351 18.21 18.75 -4.79
CA LEU A 351 18.05 19.28 -6.15
C LEU A 351 16.57 19.21 -6.55
N ILE A 352 16.02 20.31 -7.06
CA ILE A 352 14.62 20.33 -7.51
C ILE A 352 14.46 19.92 -8.99
N HIS A 353 13.62 18.93 -9.21
CA HIS A 353 13.27 18.38 -10.50
C HIS A 353 11.99 18.99 -11.06
N MET A 354 11.03 19.39 -10.21
CA MET A 354 9.76 20.00 -10.60
C MET A 354 9.15 20.84 -9.47
N MET A 355 8.40 21.88 -9.81
CA MET A 355 7.62 22.69 -8.88
C MET A 355 6.38 23.24 -9.58
N ILE A 356 5.21 22.90 -9.03
CA ILE A 356 3.91 23.43 -9.45
C ILE A 356 3.23 23.96 -8.19
N ILE A 357 2.83 25.23 -8.19
CA ILE A 357 2.18 25.88 -7.05
C ILE A 357 0.73 26.23 -7.37
N ASN A 358 -0.05 26.62 -6.36
CA ASN A 358 -1.41 27.11 -6.52
C ASN A 358 -2.31 26.14 -7.30
N ILE A 359 -2.09 24.83 -7.12
CA ILE A 359 -2.93 23.79 -7.71
C ILE A 359 -4.31 23.88 -7.07
N ASN A 360 -5.34 24.12 -7.88
CA ASN A 360 -6.74 24.08 -7.49
C ASN A 360 -7.48 23.08 -8.39
N GLY A 361 -8.02 22.01 -7.80
CA GLY A 361 -8.58 20.88 -8.55
C GLY A 361 -7.49 19.95 -9.08
N SER A 362 -7.23 19.97 -10.39
CA SER A 362 -6.22 19.09 -11.01
C SER A 362 -4.82 19.74 -11.00
N VAL A 363 -3.77 18.92 -10.91
CA VAL A 363 -2.37 19.37 -10.93
C VAL A 363 -2.05 20.25 -12.16
N SER A 364 -2.69 19.97 -13.29
CA SER A 364 -2.56 20.75 -14.53
C SER A 364 -3.05 22.20 -14.45
N LYS A 365 -3.86 22.56 -13.44
CA LYS A 365 -4.37 23.93 -13.25
C LYS A 365 -3.45 24.82 -12.41
N GLY A 366 -2.38 24.26 -11.82
CA GLY A 366 -1.42 25.04 -11.03
C GLY A 366 -0.44 25.85 -11.89
N ASN A 367 0.28 26.78 -11.25
CA ASN A 367 1.35 27.54 -11.89
C ASN A 367 2.66 26.75 -11.85
N THR A 368 3.21 26.38 -13.00
CA THR A 368 4.50 25.69 -13.08
C THR A 368 5.64 26.68 -12.98
N LEU A 369 6.44 26.59 -11.90
CA LEU A 369 7.64 27.41 -11.71
C LEU A 369 8.92 26.68 -12.10
N VAL A 370 8.93 25.36 -11.96
CA VAL A 370 10.03 24.50 -12.38
C VAL A 370 9.45 23.34 -13.19
N THR A 371 9.76 23.31 -14.48
CA THR A 371 9.37 22.20 -15.35
C THR A 371 10.07 20.91 -14.95
N TYR A 372 9.37 19.78 -15.10
CA TYR A 372 9.92 18.47 -14.81
C TYR A 372 11.22 18.21 -15.57
N ARG A 373 12.25 17.78 -14.84
CA ARG A 373 13.44 17.13 -15.38
C ARG A 373 13.51 15.71 -14.84
N GLY A 374 13.71 14.75 -15.70
CA GLY A 374 13.80 13.35 -15.31
C GLY A 374 15.10 13.02 -14.57
N PRO A 375 15.20 11.81 -14.01
CA PRO A 375 16.41 11.30 -13.39
C PRO A 375 17.62 11.35 -14.32
N MET A 376 18.75 11.80 -13.78
CA MET A 376 20.08 11.68 -14.39
C MET A 376 21.11 11.42 -13.28
N PRO A 377 21.05 10.27 -12.59
CA PRO A 377 22.04 9.91 -11.59
C PRO A 377 23.45 9.82 -12.22
N PRO A 378 24.46 10.52 -11.69
CA PRO A 378 25.79 10.59 -12.31
C PRO A 378 26.65 9.34 -12.03
N ASN A 379 26.33 8.60 -10.97
CA ASN A 379 27.04 7.39 -10.53
C ASN A 379 26.10 6.17 -10.55
N ASP A 380 26.62 4.99 -10.20
CA ASP A 380 25.85 3.74 -10.21
C ASP A 380 25.01 3.53 -8.94
N VAL A 381 24.95 4.53 -8.04
CA VAL A 381 24.07 4.50 -6.86
C VAL A 381 22.70 5.00 -7.30
N PRO A 382 21.60 4.25 -7.08
CA PRO A 382 20.27 4.75 -7.39
C PRO A 382 19.89 5.97 -6.56
N HIS A 383 19.25 6.95 -7.18
CA HIS A 383 18.72 8.13 -6.51
C HIS A 383 17.22 7.99 -6.26
N THR A 384 16.74 8.58 -5.16
CA THR A 384 15.32 8.66 -4.83
C THR A 384 14.75 9.99 -5.27
N TYR A 385 13.69 9.96 -6.08
CA TYR A 385 12.98 11.15 -6.54
C TYR A 385 11.65 11.24 -5.83
N TYR A 386 11.50 12.20 -4.90
CA TYR A 386 10.27 12.38 -4.13
C TYR A 386 9.34 13.36 -4.80
N PHE A 387 8.07 12.98 -4.92
CA PHE A 387 6.95 13.86 -5.23
C PHE A 387 6.26 14.24 -3.92
N LEU A 388 6.34 15.50 -3.53
CA LEU A 388 5.82 16.00 -2.25
C LEU A 388 4.63 16.92 -2.51
N LEU A 389 3.47 16.60 -1.95
CA LEU A 389 2.27 17.41 -2.04
C LEU A 389 2.06 18.16 -0.72
N TYR A 390 2.13 19.48 -0.80
CA TYR A 390 1.85 20.39 0.29
C TYR A 390 0.50 21.06 0.12
N GLU A 391 -0.26 21.18 1.21
CA GLU A 391 -1.42 22.07 1.31
C GLU A 391 -0.94 23.49 1.60
N GLN A 392 -1.55 24.47 0.92
CA GLN A 392 -1.30 25.90 1.10
C GLN A 392 -2.46 26.55 1.87
N LEU A 393 -2.13 27.49 2.77
CA LEU A 393 -3.15 28.31 3.44
C LEU A 393 -3.71 29.43 2.55
N MET A 394 -2.90 29.91 1.60
CA MET A 394 -3.25 31.01 0.70
C MET A 394 -2.55 30.86 -0.65
N GLU A 395 -3.01 31.64 -1.63
CA GLU A 395 -2.34 31.72 -2.93
C GLU A 395 -0.93 32.30 -2.75
N MET A 396 0.05 31.61 -3.33
CA MET A 396 1.44 32.01 -3.26
C MET A 396 1.76 32.92 -4.44
N ASN A 397 2.13 34.17 -4.13
CA ASN A 397 2.69 35.11 -5.08
C ASN A 397 4.21 34.98 -5.06
N THR A 398 4.75 33.88 -5.60
CA THR A 398 6.21 33.65 -5.55
C THR A 398 6.91 34.06 -6.83
N THR A 399 7.79 35.04 -6.68
CA THR A 399 8.88 35.36 -7.59
C THR A 399 9.99 34.32 -7.44
N THR A 400 9.99 33.34 -8.35
CA THR A 400 11.07 32.38 -8.69
C THR A 400 11.66 31.48 -7.58
N PRO A 401 11.78 30.15 -7.83
CA PRO A 401 12.48 29.19 -6.96
C PRO A 401 13.90 29.58 -6.53
N SER A 402 14.55 30.47 -7.30
CA SER A 402 15.89 31.01 -7.02
C SER A 402 16.01 31.74 -5.69
N ARG A 403 14.92 32.19 -5.05
CA ARG A 403 14.98 32.73 -3.68
C ARG A 403 15.45 31.69 -2.65
N TYR A 404 15.16 30.42 -2.90
CA TYR A 404 15.47 29.30 -2.01
C TYR A 404 16.67 28.49 -2.47
N SER A 405 17.43 28.99 -3.45
CA SER A 405 18.66 28.39 -3.96
C SER A 405 19.76 29.45 -3.99
N PRO A 406 21.02 29.11 -3.67
CA PRO A 406 22.14 30.02 -3.86
C PRO A 406 22.23 30.51 -5.32
N SER A 407 22.42 31.81 -5.54
CA SER A 407 22.56 32.39 -6.88
C SER A 407 23.82 31.91 -7.62
N THR A 408 24.81 31.40 -6.87
CA THR A 408 26.10 30.93 -7.37
C THR A 408 26.13 29.42 -7.66
N CYS A 409 25.10 28.67 -7.29
CA CYS A 409 25.09 27.23 -7.53
C CYS A 409 24.59 26.90 -8.96
N SER A 410 24.95 25.71 -9.45
CA SER A 410 24.52 25.23 -10.76
C SER A 410 23.82 23.86 -10.64
N PRO A 411 22.66 23.65 -11.28
CA PRO A 411 21.93 24.58 -12.13
C PRO A 411 21.15 25.63 -11.32
N ALA A 412 21.29 26.90 -11.69
CA ALA A 412 20.67 28.03 -11.00
C ALA A 412 19.15 27.87 -10.83
N GLY A 413 18.65 28.21 -9.65
CA GLY A 413 17.23 28.05 -9.29
C GLY A 413 16.78 26.61 -9.08
N ARG A 414 17.70 25.64 -9.04
CA ARG A 414 17.38 24.25 -8.75
C ARG A 414 18.26 23.58 -7.70
N CYS A 415 19.56 23.86 -7.75
CA CYS A 415 20.52 23.31 -6.81
C CYS A 415 20.28 23.82 -5.38
N LEU A 416 20.67 23.00 -4.41
CA LEU A 416 20.68 23.35 -2.98
C LEU A 416 19.37 24.03 -2.54
N PHE A 417 18.23 23.48 -2.95
CA PHE A 417 16.94 24.06 -2.66
C PHE A 417 16.60 23.92 -1.18
N ASN A 418 16.47 25.04 -0.47
CA ASN A 418 16.09 25.09 0.94
C ASN A 418 14.60 24.77 1.11
N ILE A 419 14.26 23.49 1.05
CA ILE A 419 12.87 23.01 1.12
C ILE A 419 12.20 23.32 2.45
N ARG A 420 12.94 23.26 3.57
CA ARG A 420 12.41 23.58 4.90
C ARG A 420 12.08 25.06 5.02
N GLY A 421 12.97 25.94 4.55
CA GLY A 421 12.72 27.38 4.48
C GLY A 421 11.56 27.71 3.56
N PHE A 422 11.50 27.09 2.38
CA PHE A 422 10.37 27.25 1.45
C PHE A 422 9.04 26.85 2.09
N ALA A 423 8.99 25.69 2.75
CA ALA A 423 7.77 25.22 3.41
C ALA A 423 7.37 26.12 4.59
N ALA A 424 8.33 26.57 5.40
CA ALA A 424 8.08 27.44 6.54
C ALA A 424 7.58 28.83 6.12
N ASP A 425 8.28 29.50 5.20
CA ASP A 425 7.94 30.84 4.72
C ASP A 425 6.55 30.91 4.09
N ASN A 426 6.07 29.80 3.52
CA ASN A 426 4.79 29.73 2.81
C ASN A 426 3.71 28.96 3.59
N ASN A 427 3.95 28.63 4.87
CA ASN A 427 3.03 27.89 5.74
C ASN A 427 2.49 26.58 5.11
N LEU A 428 3.40 25.82 4.50
CA LEU A 428 3.06 24.58 3.79
C LEU A 428 2.95 23.39 4.73
N THR A 429 1.89 22.60 4.59
CA THR A 429 1.71 21.36 5.34
C THR A 429 1.82 20.15 4.40
N LEU A 430 2.74 19.23 4.67
CA LEU A 430 2.88 18.00 3.86
C LEU A 430 1.66 17.09 4.07
N VAL A 431 0.87 16.88 3.02
CA VAL A 431 -0.38 16.11 3.07
C VAL A 431 -0.35 14.84 2.22
N GLY A 432 0.59 14.73 1.28
CA GLY A 432 0.77 13.55 0.44
C GLY A 432 2.21 13.43 -0.06
N THR A 433 2.66 12.21 -0.35
CA THR A 433 3.94 11.98 -1.04
C THR A 433 3.89 10.70 -1.87
N SER A 434 4.81 10.62 -2.84
CA SER A 434 5.15 9.43 -3.59
C SER A 434 6.62 9.53 -3.98
N TRP A 435 7.25 8.43 -4.39
CA TRP A 435 8.63 8.47 -4.84
C TRP A 435 8.96 7.31 -5.77
N MET A 436 10.08 7.44 -6.45
CA MET A 436 10.70 6.39 -7.24
C MET A 436 12.18 6.31 -6.94
N LEU A 437 12.75 5.12 -7.12
CA LEU A 437 14.20 4.94 -7.18
C LEU A 437 14.57 4.76 -8.64
N SER A 438 15.60 5.48 -9.10
CA SER A 438 16.09 5.38 -10.47
C SER A 438 17.61 5.29 -10.51
N GLU A 439 18.10 4.37 -11.34
CA GLU A 439 19.53 4.09 -11.50
C GLU A 439 20.09 4.70 -12.79
N LYS A 440 21.42 4.71 -12.88
CA LYS A 440 22.15 5.12 -14.10
C LYS A 440 22.03 4.04 -15.18
N ASP A 441 20.98 4.15 -15.98
CA ASP A 441 20.73 3.28 -17.12
C ASP A 441 21.47 3.74 -18.40
N GLU A 442 21.29 2.96 -19.46
CA GLU A 442 21.79 3.23 -20.81
C GLU A 442 21.32 4.57 -21.39
N TYR A 443 20.11 5.03 -21.02
CA TYR A 443 19.58 6.30 -21.46
C TYR A 443 20.33 7.46 -20.79
N VAL A 444 20.67 7.34 -19.52
CA VAL A 444 21.48 8.35 -18.81
C VAL A 444 22.85 8.49 -19.45
N ARG A 445 23.51 7.37 -19.78
CA ARG A 445 24.80 7.39 -20.52
C ARG A 445 24.65 8.09 -21.87
N TYR A 446 23.64 7.72 -22.64
CA TYR A 446 23.32 8.36 -23.91
C TYR A 446 23.13 9.87 -23.75
N ALA A 447 22.29 10.30 -22.80
CA ALA A 447 22.00 11.71 -22.55
C ALA A 447 23.25 12.50 -22.13
N TYR A 448 24.13 11.93 -21.31
CA TYR A 448 25.39 12.56 -20.95
C TYR A 448 26.32 12.74 -22.15
N ILE A 449 26.45 11.74 -23.02
CA ILE A 449 27.25 11.84 -24.25
C ILE A 449 26.69 12.92 -25.17
N GLN A 450 25.36 12.96 -25.36
CA GLN A 450 24.71 14.03 -26.15
C GLN A 450 24.92 15.43 -25.56
N SER A 451 25.12 15.53 -24.23
CA SER A 451 25.47 16.79 -23.55
C SER A 451 26.97 17.13 -23.59
N GLY A 452 27.79 16.35 -24.30
CA GLY A 452 29.23 16.59 -24.49
C GLY A 452 30.14 15.93 -23.46
N ARG A 453 29.65 15.00 -22.63
CA ARG A 453 30.52 14.17 -21.77
C ARG A 453 31.34 13.20 -22.63
N ASN A 454 32.55 12.88 -22.17
CA ASN A 454 33.44 11.97 -22.87
C ASN A 454 32.83 10.56 -22.94
N GLU A 455 32.71 10.00 -24.14
CA GLU A 455 32.09 8.68 -24.36
C GLU A 455 32.86 7.56 -23.66
N THR A 456 34.19 7.57 -23.71
CA THR A 456 35.03 6.56 -23.04
C THR A 456 34.88 6.61 -21.53
N GLU A 457 34.71 7.79 -20.93
CA GLU A 457 34.41 7.92 -19.50
C GLU A 457 33.01 7.40 -19.16
N MET A 458 31.99 7.69 -19.99
CA MET A 458 30.60 7.28 -19.74
C MET A 458 30.35 5.79 -20.00
N CYS A 459 31.11 5.20 -20.92
CA CYS A 459 30.95 3.83 -21.39
C CYS A 459 32.03 2.86 -20.87
N GLY A 460 32.98 3.34 -20.07
CA GLY A 460 34.00 2.50 -19.45
C GLY A 460 33.38 1.33 -18.68
N GLY A 461 33.80 0.10 -19.00
CA GLY A 461 33.27 -1.12 -18.38
C GLY A 461 31.92 -1.60 -18.92
N VAL A 462 31.27 -0.89 -19.84
CA VAL A 462 30.05 -1.37 -20.50
C VAL A 462 30.39 -2.52 -21.43
N LYS A 463 29.74 -3.67 -21.23
CA LYS A 463 29.92 -4.87 -22.07
C LYS A 463 29.62 -4.55 -23.53
N GLY A 464 30.60 -4.80 -24.42
CA GLY A 464 30.47 -4.59 -25.86
C GLY A 464 30.83 -3.18 -26.34
N TYR A 465 31.22 -2.27 -25.45
CA TYR A 465 31.74 -0.97 -25.84
C TYR A 465 33.17 -1.06 -26.39
N ALA A 466 33.44 -0.34 -27.49
CA ALA A 466 34.78 -0.08 -28.01
C ALA A 466 34.83 1.34 -28.60
N TYR A 467 36.02 1.96 -28.64
CA TYR A 467 36.20 3.29 -29.19
C TYR A 467 37.24 3.29 -30.33
N PRO A 468 36.88 3.70 -31.56
CA PRO A 468 35.53 4.03 -32.01
C PRO A 468 34.61 2.79 -32.01
N CYS A 469 33.30 3.00 -31.97
CA CYS A 469 32.36 1.89 -32.03
C CYS A 469 32.58 1.02 -33.27
N PRO A 470 32.46 -0.32 -33.17
CA PRO A 470 32.53 -1.19 -34.32
C PRO A 470 31.45 -0.77 -35.31
N VAL A 471 31.85 -0.44 -36.54
CA VAL A 471 30.92 -0.43 -37.66
C VAL A 471 30.53 -1.87 -37.91
N ALA A 472 29.23 -2.15 -37.99
CA ALA A 472 28.77 -3.45 -38.47
C ALA A 472 29.45 -3.68 -39.83
N GLU A 473 30.29 -4.71 -39.94
CA GLU A 473 30.88 -5.07 -41.22
C GLU A 473 29.72 -5.26 -42.20
N ALA A 474 29.60 -4.35 -43.16
CA ALA A 474 28.82 -4.64 -44.34
C ALA A 474 29.46 -5.90 -44.92
N HIS A 475 28.73 -7.02 -44.91
CA HIS A 475 29.07 -8.20 -45.68
C HIS A 475 29.08 -7.83 -47.18
N LEU A 476 30.11 -7.12 -47.61
CA LEU A 476 30.59 -7.14 -48.97
C LEU A 476 31.46 -8.38 -49.09
N PHE A 477 31.18 -9.18 -50.12
CA PHE A 477 31.71 -10.51 -50.44
C PHE A 477 31.00 -11.71 -49.81
N GLY A 478 29.73 -11.90 -50.20
CA GLY A 478 29.27 -13.25 -50.51
C GLY A 478 30.00 -13.79 -51.76
N PRO A 479 30.28 -15.10 -51.85
CA PRO A 479 31.06 -15.69 -52.94
C PRO A 479 30.22 -15.83 -54.22
N CYS A 480 29.96 -14.72 -54.92
CA CYS A 480 29.36 -14.72 -56.27
C CYS A 480 30.13 -13.82 -57.26
N GLY A 481 31.40 -13.53 -57.00
CA GLY A 481 32.23 -12.64 -57.84
C GLY A 481 33.40 -13.32 -58.56
N PHE A 482 33.56 -14.65 -58.48
CA PHE A 482 34.73 -15.37 -59.03
C PHE A 482 34.42 -16.35 -60.18
N TYR A 483 33.20 -16.31 -60.76
CA TYR A 483 32.79 -17.18 -61.88
C TYR A 483 32.59 -16.46 -63.23
N LEU A 484 33.02 -15.20 -63.36
CA LEU A 484 32.89 -14.43 -64.62
C LEU A 484 34.24 -14.07 -65.28
N TYR A 485 35.35 -14.64 -64.82
CA TYR A 485 36.67 -14.44 -65.45
C TYR A 485 37.34 -15.72 -65.98
N ILE A 486 36.69 -16.89 -65.88
CA ILE A 486 37.22 -18.17 -66.43
C ILE A 486 36.37 -18.70 -67.60
N SER A 487 35.27 -18.04 -67.98
CA SER A 487 34.54 -18.33 -69.22
C SER A 487 35.03 -17.52 -70.44
N CYS A 488 35.97 -16.59 -70.25
CA CYS A 488 36.59 -15.81 -71.34
C CYS A 488 37.77 -16.54 -72.02
N LEU A 489 38.08 -17.78 -71.65
CA LEU A 489 39.21 -18.56 -72.20
C LEU A 489 38.79 -19.86 -72.92
N ILE A 490 37.50 -20.18 -73.03
CA ILE A 490 36.99 -21.36 -73.78
C ILE A 490 36.06 -20.95 -74.94
N MET A 491 35.87 -19.65 -75.18
CA MET A 491 35.13 -19.14 -76.35
C MET A 491 36.02 -18.44 -77.40
N TYR A 492 37.36 -18.53 -77.25
CA TYR A 492 38.34 -18.07 -78.26
C TYR A 492 38.98 -19.22 -79.05
N LEU A 493 38.52 -20.45 -78.85
CA LEU A 493 39.04 -21.65 -79.50
C LEU A 493 37.90 -22.48 -80.11
N LEU A 494 36.98 -21.81 -80.83
CA LEU A 494 36.02 -22.46 -81.74
C LEU A 494 35.42 -21.49 -82.78
N MET A 495 36.14 -20.42 -83.13
CA MET A 495 35.94 -19.69 -84.39
C MET A 495 37.29 -19.14 -84.86
N SER A 496 38.08 -20.00 -85.53
CA SER A 496 39.13 -19.73 -86.54
C SER A 496 40.32 -20.70 -86.46
N LEU A 497 40.04 -21.99 -86.74
CA LEU A 497 40.76 -22.88 -87.67
C LEU A 497 40.17 -24.29 -87.61
#